data_AF-A0A964PC81-F1
#
_entry.id   AF-A0A964PC81-F1
#
_cell.length_a   1.000
_cell.length_b   1.000
_cell.length_c   1.000
_cell.angle_alpha   90.00
_cell.angle_beta   90.00
_cell.angle_gamma   90.00
#
_symmetry.space_group_name_H-M   'P 1'
#
loop_
_entity.id
_entity.type
_entity.pdbx_description
1 polymer ?
#
loop_
_entity_poly.entity_id
_entity_poly.type
_entity_poly.pdbx_seq_one_letter_code
_entity_poly.pdbx_strand_id
1 'polypeptide(L)'
;MLLLLASHTIRCPSPHLASPRKAMDLNDFGTQPADARNNGDQRNYYRPPAYFAAEVGNRPVQWKVVQAGVFEICGATALQLPAGTYGCSLNQYGDVQLMARDLQVDDLIDFANSLPAKILLEIENFWDLGDLFLKHGYLHRRGYLLYGPQGSGKSSVVHQVVHRIIRAGHVAVFCEHPGFLTRAMEVFRRIEPDRPVICLFEDIDAIIEIHGDSELLQWLDGSHQINKVINIATTNYPERLDRRIVSRPRRFDRIIKIEAPTASIRETYFRKKLPDLTANGQLAHWVDLTDGLSFAALAELVISVACLGNDLQETVNLLRGLDDHQPNSKEFDRPGAMGFGTGRTNNRDDV
;
A
#
# COMPACT_ATOMS: atom_id res chain seq x y z
N MET A 1 53.75 32.72 21.75
CA MET A 1 54.01 33.40 20.46
C MET A 1 52.90 32.97 19.52
N LEU A 2 51.74 33.63 19.41
CA LEU A 2 51.41 35.06 19.30
C LEU A 2 51.90 35.67 17.98
N LEU A 3 50.95 36.34 17.29
CA LEU A 3 51.01 37.14 16.05
C LEU A 3 50.81 36.40 14.70
N LEU A 4 50.00 36.89 13.74
CA LEU A 4 48.98 37.95 13.73
C LEU A 4 48.14 37.87 12.43
N LEU A 5 46.86 38.22 12.59
CA LEU A 5 45.84 38.73 11.66
C LEU A 5 46.29 39.30 10.30
N ALA A 6 45.52 38.98 9.26
CA ALA A 6 45.25 39.89 8.14
C ALA A 6 43.74 39.90 7.81
N SER A 7 43.11 41.00 8.21
CA SER A 7 41.75 41.40 7.89
C SER A 7 41.55 41.65 6.39
N HIS A 8 40.43 41.21 5.83
CA HIS A 8 39.84 41.85 4.64
C HIS A 8 38.37 42.13 4.93
N THR A 9 38.08 43.40 5.15
CA THR A 9 36.76 43.95 5.41
C THR A 9 36.28 44.73 4.19
N ILE A 10 35.01 44.50 3.84
CA ILE A 10 34.03 45.41 3.24
C ILE A 10 34.02 45.53 1.70
N ARG A 11 32.92 45.05 1.08
CA ARG A 11 31.79 45.91 0.62
C ARG A 11 30.56 45.06 0.26
N CYS A 12 29.51 45.17 1.07
CA CYS A 12 28.13 44.86 0.67
C CYS A 12 27.62 45.95 -0.30
N PRO A 13 26.79 45.61 -1.30
CA PRO A 13 25.90 46.57 -1.94
C PRO A 13 24.57 46.64 -1.17
N SER A 14 24.19 47.86 -0.76
CA SER A 14 22.88 48.20 -0.18
C SER A 14 21.86 48.53 -1.31
N PRO A 15 20.58 48.84 -1.01
CA PRO A 15 19.41 48.15 -1.54
C PRO A 15 18.74 48.87 -2.73
N HIS A 16 18.27 48.11 -3.72
CA HIS A 16 17.38 48.65 -4.75
C HIS A 16 15.93 48.18 -4.54
N LEU A 17 15.12 49.17 -4.14
CA LEU A 17 13.71 49.43 -4.48
C LEU A 17 12.71 48.28 -4.32
N ALA A 18 11.97 48.37 -3.22
CA ALA A 18 10.68 47.75 -3.00
C ALA A 18 9.68 48.13 -4.11
N SER A 19 9.04 47.13 -4.71
CA SER A 19 7.76 47.29 -5.40
C SER A 19 6.64 47.37 -4.36
N PRO A 20 5.60 48.19 -4.57
CA PRO A 20 4.58 48.43 -3.56
C PRO A 20 3.73 47.18 -3.34
N ARG A 21 3.60 46.79 -2.06
CA ARG A 21 2.60 45.83 -1.60
C ARG A 21 1.22 46.32 -2.03
N LYS A 22 0.56 45.57 -2.91
CA LYS A 22 -0.85 45.77 -3.21
C LYS A 22 -1.65 45.45 -1.94
N ALA A 23 -2.43 46.41 -1.47
CA ALA A 23 -3.37 46.21 -0.39
C ALA A 23 -4.42 45.17 -0.83
N MET A 24 -4.68 44.17 0.03
CA MET A 24 -5.86 43.32 -0.12
C MET A 24 -7.09 44.19 0.16
N ASP A 25 -8.02 44.23 -0.79
CA ASP A 25 -9.33 44.89 -0.66
C ASP A 25 -10.43 43.84 -0.48
N LEU A 26 -11.49 44.24 0.23
CA LEU A 26 -12.64 43.47 0.70
C LEU A 26 -13.55 42.89 -0.42
N ASN A 27 -13.12 42.94 -1.68
CA ASN A 27 -13.87 42.49 -2.85
C ASN A 27 -13.37 41.17 -3.48
N ASP A 28 -12.32 40.55 -2.94
CA ASP A 28 -11.87 39.21 -3.41
C ASP A 28 -12.60 38.05 -2.68
N PHE A 29 -13.59 38.37 -1.84
CA PHE A 29 -14.50 37.41 -1.19
C PHE A 29 -15.84 37.34 -1.93
N GLY A 30 -16.01 36.29 -2.72
CA GLY A 30 -17.30 35.62 -2.88
C GLY A 30 -18.24 36.14 -3.96
N THR A 31 -18.36 35.36 -5.04
CA THR A 31 -19.65 35.09 -5.67
C THR A 31 -19.70 33.61 -6.09
N GLN A 32 -20.38 32.78 -5.29
CA GLN A 32 -21.26 31.73 -5.82
C GLN A 32 -22.64 32.38 -6.09
N PRO A 33 -23.55 31.86 -6.94
CA PRO A 33 -23.81 30.43 -7.24
C PRO A 33 -24.13 30.23 -8.76
N ALA A 34 -24.67 29.15 -9.34
CA ALA A 34 -25.14 27.83 -8.95
C ALA A 34 -24.93 26.94 -10.21
N ASP A 35 -24.46 25.71 -10.05
CA ASP A 35 -25.10 24.56 -10.70
C ASP A 35 -24.65 23.29 -9.99
N ALA A 36 -25.54 22.84 -9.11
CA ALA A 36 -25.56 21.48 -8.61
C ALA A 36 -26.02 20.59 -9.76
N ARG A 37 -25.12 19.70 -10.21
CA ARG A 37 -25.35 18.30 -10.65
C ARG A 37 -24.22 17.87 -11.57
N ASN A 38 -23.15 17.34 -10.99
CA ASN A 38 -22.61 16.09 -11.50
C ASN A 38 -21.94 15.32 -10.37
N ASN A 39 -22.70 14.34 -9.86
CA ASN A 39 -22.18 13.23 -9.08
C ASN A 39 -21.17 12.48 -9.95
N GLY A 40 -19.93 12.36 -9.47
CA GLY A 40 -18.87 11.65 -10.17
C GLY A 40 -17.73 11.30 -9.21
N ASP A 41 -18.02 10.37 -8.30
CA ASP A 41 -17.10 9.37 -7.72
C ASP A 41 -15.62 9.82 -7.54
N GLN A 42 -15.34 10.71 -6.58
CA GLN A 42 -13.98 10.95 -6.10
C GLN A 42 -13.57 9.83 -5.14
N ARG A 43 -13.20 8.67 -5.70
CA ARG A 43 -12.46 7.66 -4.95
C ARG A 43 -11.04 8.15 -4.67
N ASN A 44 -10.59 7.96 -3.45
CA ASN A 44 -9.35 8.48 -2.88
C ASN A 44 -8.09 7.76 -3.43
N TYR A 45 -7.87 7.81 -4.75
CA TYR A 45 -6.68 7.24 -5.37
C TYR A 45 -5.50 8.20 -5.28
N TYR A 46 -4.35 7.72 -4.79
CA TYR A 46 -3.09 8.39 -5.10
C TYR A 46 -2.70 8.07 -6.53
N ARG A 47 -2.92 9.03 -7.43
CA ARG A 47 -2.36 9.00 -8.78
C ARG A 47 -0.98 9.65 -8.70
N PRO A 48 0.09 9.00 -9.19
CA PRO A 48 1.37 9.67 -9.36
C PRO A 48 1.16 10.97 -10.14
N PRO A 49 1.88 12.06 -9.84
CA PRO A 49 1.75 13.28 -10.61
C PRO A 49 1.97 12.96 -12.09
N ALA A 50 1.08 13.46 -12.95
CA ALA A 50 1.12 13.22 -14.38
C ALA A 50 2.30 13.96 -15.03
N TYR A 51 3.54 13.61 -14.67
CA TYR A 51 4.71 14.20 -15.30
C TYR A 51 4.98 13.65 -16.70
N PHE A 52 4.29 12.58 -17.14
CA PHE A 52 4.64 11.94 -18.42
C PHE A 52 3.48 11.28 -19.19
N ALA A 53 2.22 11.43 -18.77
CA ALA A 53 1.12 10.65 -19.36
C ALA A 53 0.65 11.12 -20.75
N ALA A 54 1.03 12.32 -21.21
CA ALA A 54 0.49 12.87 -22.46
C ALA A 54 1.42 12.84 -23.68
N GLU A 55 2.75 12.72 -23.52
CA GLU A 55 3.68 12.98 -24.65
C GLU A 55 4.86 12.02 -24.82
N VAL A 56 5.05 11.01 -23.96
CA VAL A 56 6.15 10.05 -24.14
C VAL A 56 5.74 8.96 -25.12
N GLY A 57 5.57 9.34 -26.39
CA GLY A 57 5.66 8.36 -27.47
C GLY A 57 7.04 7.69 -27.42
N ASN A 58 7.15 6.46 -27.92
CA ASN A 58 8.41 5.69 -28.01
C ASN A 58 9.41 6.30 -29.03
N ARG A 59 9.41 7.62 -29.18
CA ARG A 59 10.26 8.35 -30.12
C ARG A 59 11.64 8.51 -29.50
N PRO A 60 12.70 8.17 -30.24
CA PRO A 60 14.05 8.45 -29.78
C PRO A 60 14.24 9.97 -29.70
N VAL A 61 14.56 10.47 -28.51
CA VAL A 61 14.73 11.91 -28.24
C VAL A 61 16.14 12.24 -27.72
N GLN A 62 16.94 11.24 -27.38
CA GLN A 62 18.29 11.44 -26.86
C GLN A 62 19.22 10.24 -27.07
N TRP A 63 20.47 10.38 -26.64
CA TRP A 63 21.52 9.37 -26.75
C TRP A 63 21.86 8.80 -25.38
N LYS A 64 21.86 7.46 -25.25
CA LYS A 64 22.41 6.71 -24.13
C LYS A 64 23.87 6.36 -24.44
N VAL A 65 24.77 6.68 -23.52
CA VAL A 65 26.17 6.24 -23.61
C VAL A 65 26.26 4.79 -23.14
N VAL A 66 26.77 3.89 -23.99
CA VAL A 66 26.93 2.47 -23.64
C VAL A 66 28.34 2.19 -23.14
N GLN A 67 29.33 2.75 -23.85
CA GLN A 67 30.75 2.68 -23.53
C GLN A 67 31.47 3.86 -24.19
N ALA A 68 32.75 4.03 -23.92
CA ALA A 68 33.54 5.13 -24.48
C ALA A 68 33.41 5.19 -26.01
N GLY A 69 32.89 6.30 -26.53
CA GLY A 69 32.70 6.54 -27.96
C GLY A 69 31.50 5.81 -28.62
N VAL A 70 30.70 5.05 -27.86
CA VAL A 70 29.53 4.32 -28.38
C VAL A 70 28.25 4.83 -27.73
N PHE A 71 27.33 5.26 -28.59
CA PHE A 71 26.05 5.86 -28.22
C PHE A 71 24.91 5.07 -28.88
N GLU A 72 23.87 4.78 -28.10
CA GLU A 72 22.61 4.20 -28.58
C GLU A 72 21.50 5.24 -28.50
N ILE A 73 20.53 5.18 -29.41
CA ILE A 73 19.33 6.01 -29.31
C ILE A 73 18.47 5.55 -28.12
N CYS A 74 17.85 6.49 -27.40
CA CYS A 74 16.85 6.16 -26.40
C CYS A 74 15.72 7.20 -26.32
N GLY A 75 14.59 6.77 -25.77
CA GLY A 75 13.46 7.65 -25.44
C GLY A 75 13.78 8.56 -24.26
N ALA A 76 12.77 9.27 -23.74
CA ALA A 76 12.94 10.16 -22.59
C ALA A 76 13.44 9.39 -21.34
N THR A 77 14.33 10.02 -20.57
CA THR A 77 14.94 9.44 -19.36
C THR A 77 14.65 10.31 -18.16
N ALA A 78 14.49 9.68 -17.01
CA ALA A 78 14.43 10.34 -15.72
C ALA A 78 15.68 9.98 -14.89
N LEU A 79 16.23 10.96 -14.16
CA LEU A 79 17.37 10.74 -13.26
C LEU A 79 16.97 9.99 -11.98
N GLN A 80 15.70 10.08 -11.60
CA GLN A 80 15.11 9.42 -10.45
C GLN A 80 13.74 8.87 -10.84
N LEU A 81 13.37 7.74 -10.26
CA LEU A 81 12.03 7.20 -10.38
C LEU A 81 11.05 8.15 -9.67
N PRO A 82 9.88 8.49 -10.23
CA PRO A 82 8.89 9.26 -9.49
C PRO A 82 8.51 8.56 -8.16
N ALA A 83 8.15 9.35 -7.15
CA ALA A 83 7.58 8.77 -5.93
C ALA A 83 6.28 8.05 -6.27
N GLY A 84 6.09 6.85 -5.75
CA GLY A 84 4.94 6.03 -6.12
C GLY A 84 5.08 4.55 -5.78
N THR A 85 4.05 3.81 -6.14
CA THR A 85 3.98 2.35 -6.10
C THR A 85 4.32 1.75 -7.45
N TYR A 86 5.10 0.68 -7.45
CA TYR A 86 5.56 0.01 -8.67
C TYR A 86 5.44 -1.50 -8.56
N GLY A 87 5.14 -2.17 -9.67
CA GLY A 87 5.45 -3.59 -9.87
C GLY A 87 6.81 -3.73 -10.54
N CYS A 88 7.43 -4.90 -10.44
CA CYS A 88 8.68 -5.21 -11.12
C CYS A 88 8.53 -6.40 -12.07
N SER A 89 9.06 -6.28 -13.27
CA SER A 89 9.12 -7.35 -14.26
C SER A 89 10.44 -7.30 -15.03
N LEU A 90 10.72 -8.36 -15.77
CA LEU A 90 11.78 -8.37 -16.78
C LEU A 90 11.15 -8.39 -18.17
N ASN A 91 11.69 -7.60 -19.09
CA ASN A 91 11.30 -7.70 -20.50
C ASN A 91 11.90 -8.97 -21.15
N GLN A 92 11.56 -9.20 -22.42
CA GLN A 92 12.05 -10.35 -23.20
C GLN A 92 13.59 -10.39 -23.38
N TYR A 93 14.28 -9.27 -23.14
CA TYR A 93 15.74 -9.15 -23.21
C TYR A 93 16.41 -9.28 -21.83
N GLY A 94 15.62 -9.44 -20.76
CA GLY A 94 16.11 -9.52 -19.38
C GLY A 94 16.34 -8.16 -18.72
N ASP A 95 15.92 -7.05 -19.32
CA ASP A 95 16.01 -5.73 -18.69
C ASP A 95 14.92 -5.53 -17.66
N VAL A 96 15.29 -4.87 -16.56
CA VAL A 96 14.38 -4.51 -15.47
C VAL A 96 13.38 -3.45 -15.93
N GLN A 97 12.11 -3.68 -15.60
CA GLN A 97 11.04 -2.70 -15.74
C GLN A 97 10.35 -2.47 -14.39
N LEU A 98 10.22 -1.20 -14.00
CA LEU A 98 9.40 -0.77 -12.87
C LEU A 98 8.14 -0.09 -13.42
N MET A 99 7.01 -0.76 -13.28
CA MET A 99 5.73 -0.30 -13.82
C MET A 99 4.93 0.39 -12.73
N ALA A 100 4.56 1.65 -12.92
CA ALA A 100 3.71 2.36 -11.97
C ALA A 100 2.40 1.59 -11.76
N ARG A 101 2.01 1.42 -10.51
CA ARG A 101 0.76 0.79 -10.10
C ARG A 101 -0.05 1.79 -9.30
N ASP A 102 -1.36 1.82 -9.52
CA ASP A 102 -2.24 2.61 -8.66
C ASP A 102 -2.36 1.92 -7.30
N LEU A 103 -2.17 2.69 -6.23
CA LEU A 103 -2.40 2.20 -4.87
C LEU A 103 -3.84 2.53 -4.48
N GLN A 104 -4.66 1.48 -4.31
CA GLN A 104 -5.98 1.64 -3.75
C GLN A 104 -5.86 1.76 -2.23
N VAL A 105 -6.03 2.98 -1.73
CA VAL A 105 -6.17 3.25 -0.31
C VAL A 105 -7.66 3.47 -0.09
N ASP A 106 -8.35 2.48 0.45
CA ASP A 106 -9.72 2.71 0.91
C ASP A 106 -9.72 3.93 1.86
N ASP A 107 -10.86 4.61 1.99
CA ASP A 107 -11.12 5.63 3.03
C ASP A 107 -11.14 5.03 4.45
N LEU A 108 -10.31 4.02 4.68
CA LEU A 108 -10.05 3.43 5.96
C LEU A 108 -9.50 4.51 6.88
N ILE A 109 -10.10 4.49 8.05
CA ILE A 109 -10.20 5.63 8.93
C ILE A 109 -8.86 5.74 9.63
N ASP A 110 -8.22 6.89 9.53
CA ASP A 110 -7.01 7.16 10.26
C ASP A 110 -7.36 7.25 11.76
N PHE A 111 -7.26 6.14 12.46
CA PHE A 111 -7.48 6.13 13.90
C PHE A 111 -6.27 6.82 14.56
N ALA A 112 -6.48 7.84 15.40
CA ALA A 112 -5.39 8.41 16.18
C ALA A 112 -4.74 7.32 17.05
N ASN A 113 -3.40 7.24 17.09
CA ASN A 113 -2.63 6.14 17.68
C ASN A 113 -2.85 4.75 17.04
N SER A 114 -3.31 4.71 15.79
CA SER A 114 -3.50 3.48 15.02
C SER A 114 -2.20 2.70 14.85
N LEU A 115 -2.34 1.40 14.59
CA LEU A 115 -1.23 0.54 14.22
C LEU A 115 -0.44 1.08 12.99
N PRO A 116 -1.07 1.51 11.88
CA PRO A 116 -0.38 2.20 10.80
C PRO A 116 0.50 3.36 11.26
N ALA A 117 0.00 4.23 12.15
CA ALA A 117 0.78 5.38 12.64
C ALA A 117 2.01 4.94 13.45
N LYS A 118 1.89 3.88 14.27
CA LYS A 118 3.02 3.31 15.00
C LYS A 118 4.05 2.68 14.07
N ILE A 119 3.61 1.92 13.07
CA ILE A 119 4.50 1.31 12.07
C ILE A 119 5.23 2.40 11.30
N LEU A 120 4.53 3.45 10.87
CA LEU A 120 5.13 4.57 10.15
C LEU A 120 6.22 5.26 10.99
N LEU A 121 5.93 5.58 12.27
CA LEU A 121 6.90 6.17 13.17
C LEU A 121 8.13 5.26 13.35
N GLU A 122 7.94 3.95 13.46
CA GLU A 122 9.06 3.01 13.53
C GLU A 122 9.88 2.98 12.23
N ILE A 123 9.24 3.12 11.07
CA ILE A 123 9.89 3.16 9.75
C ILE A 123 10.72 4.43 9.61
N GLU A 124 10.13 5.59 9.90
CA GLU A 124 10.80 6.90 9.84
C GLU A 124 12.04 6.92 10.74
N ASN A 125 11.87 6.54 12.02
CA ASN A 125 12.99 6.41 12.95
C ASN A 125 14.04 5.42 12.47
N PHE A 126 13.63 4.33 11.81
CA PHE A 126 14.57 3.34 11.30
C PHE A 126 15.41 3.90 10.14
N TRP A 127 14.83 4.70 9.25
CA TRP A 127 15.57 5.28 8.12
C TRP A 127 16.72 6.19 8.57
N ASP A 128 16.52 6.95 9.64
CA ASP A 128 17.56 7.83 10.21
C ASP A 128 18.76 7.06 10.80
N LEU A 129 18.63 5.75 11.04
CA LEU A 129 19.71 4.90 11.56
C LEU A 129 20.67 4.39 10.47
N GLY A 130 20.46 4.74 9.19
CA GLY A 130 21.24 4.20 8.07
C GLY A 130 22.76 4.28 8.23
N ASP A 131 23.28 5.44 8.63
CA ASP A 131 24.72 5.68 8.81
C ASP A 131 25.29 4.87 9.97
N LEU A 132 24.50 4.64 11.02
CA LEU A 132 24.91 3.83 12.17
C LEU A 132 25.05 2.35 11.78
N PHE A 133 24.11 1.84 10.98
CA PHE A 133 24.20 0.47 10.44
C PHE A 133 25.45 0.29 9.60
N LEU A 134 25.73 1.25 8.70
CA LEU A 134 26.92 1.23 7.85
C LEU A 134 28.21 1.26 8.68
N LYS A 135 28.28 2.12 9.69
CA LYS A 135 29.43 2.23 10.61
C LYS A 135 29.76 0.91 11.31
N HIS A 136 28.75 0.10 11.61
CA HIS A 136 28.91 -1.20 12.25
C HIS A 136 29.00 -2.39 11.27
N GLY A 137 29.07 -2.13 9.97
CA GLY A 137 29.19 -3.18 8.94
C GLY A 137 27.90 -3.99 8.73
N TYR A 138 26.75 -3.43 9.10
CA TYR A 138 25.45 -4.08 8.90
C TYR A 138 24.69 -3.47 7.72
N LEU A 139 24.01 -4.33 6.95
CA LEU A 139 22.99 -3.89 6.00
C LEU A 139 21.86 -3.18 6.75
N HIS A 140 21.58 -1.95 6.36
CA HIS A 140 20.43 -1.18 6.79
C HIS A 140 19.16 -1.73 6.15
N ARG A 141 18.55 -2.71 6.83
CA ARG A 141 17.32 -3.35 6.38
C ARG A 141 16.46 -3.76 7.57
N ARG A 142 15.14 -3.81 7.35
CA ARG A 142 14.19 -4.26 8.37
C ARG A 142 13.04 -5.02 7.73
N GLY A 143 12.49 -5.99 8.44
CA GLY A 143 11.30 -6.73 8.01
C GLY A 143 10.12 -6.60 8.96
N TYR A 144 8.92 -6.43 8.39
CA TYR A 144 7.63 -6.47 9.07
C TYR A 144 6.79 -7.58 8.44
N LEU A 145 6.23 -8.47 9.27
CA LEU A 145 5.28 -9.49 8.87
C LEU A 145 3.95 -9.24 9.59
N LEU A 146 2.90 -8.94 8.83
CA LEU A 146 1.55 -8.78 9.34
C LEU A 146 0.76 -10.07 9.07
N TYR A 147 0.19 -10.66 10.11
CA TYR A 147 -0.58 -11.90 9.98
C TYR A 147 -1.90 -11.85 10.74
N GLY A 148 -2.88 -12.63 10.30
CA GLY A 148 -4.21 -12.66 10.91
C GLY A 148 -5.26 -13.18 9.94
N PRO A 149 -6.50 -13.39 10.39
CA PRO A 149 -7.56 -13.96 9.57
C PRO A 149 -7.85 -13.13 8.32
N GLN A 150 -8.46 -13.75 7.31
CA GLN A 150 -8.87 -13.05 6.10
C GLN A 150 -9.84 -11.91 6.44
N GLY A 151 -9.80 -10.81 5.69
CA GLY A 151 -10.66 -9.65 5.94
C GLY A 151 -10.30 -8.79 7.17
N SER A 152 -9.23 -9.12 7.92
CA SER A 152 -8.78 -8.34 9.09
C SER A 152 -8.14 -6.98 8.77
N GLY A 153 -7.99 -6.63 7.49
CA GLY A 153 -7.45 -5.33 7.06
C GLY A 153 -5.93 -5.24 6.96
N LYS A 154 -5.20 -6.37 6.92
CA LYS A 154 -3.73 -6.41 6.75
C LYS A 154 -3.25 -5.55 5.57
N SER A 155 -3.75 -5.83 4.36
CA SER A 155 -3.38 -5.07 3.15
C SER A 155 -3.73 -3.60 3.26
N SER A 156 -4.86 -3.25 3.88
CA SER A 156 -5.18 -1.83 4.13
C SER A 156 -4.14 -1.15 5.02
N VAL A 157 -3.75 -1.78 6.14
CA VAL A 157 -2.72 -1.22 7.03
C VAL A 157 -1.43 -0.98 6.26
N VAL A 158 -1.01 -1.93 5.42
CA VAL A 158 0.16 -1.78 4.55
C VAL A 158 -0.02 -0.63 3.56
N HIS A 159 -1.16 -0.57 2.85
CA HIS A 159 -1.43 0.48 1.88
C HIS A 159 -1.46 1.88 2.52
N GLN A 160 -1.99 2.02 3.73
CA GLN A 160 -1.97 3.30 4.46
C GLN A 160 -0.54 3.75 4.80
N VAL A 161 0.31 2.82 5.26
CA VAL A 161 1.73 3.09 5.53
C VAL A 161 2.44 3.51 4.24
N VAL A 162 2.26 2.74 3.17
CA VAL A 162 2.87 2.99 1.86
C VAL A 162 2.43 4.34 1.28
N HIS A 163 1.15 4.67 1.37
CA HIS A 163 0.61 5.93 0.90
C HIS A 163 1.29 7.14 1.54
N ARG A 164 1.49 7.11 2.87
CA ARG A 164 2.19 8.20 3.58
C ARG A 164 3.65 8.31 3.16
N ILE A 165 4.30 7.18 2.95
CA ILE A 165 5.70 7.10 2.52
C ILE A 165 5.90 7.64 1.11
N ILE A 166 4.96 7.38 0.21
CA ILE A 166 4.95 7.95 -1.13
C ILE A 166 4.72 9.46 -1.08
N ARG A 167 3.83 9.94 -0.20
CA ARG A 167 3.65 11.39 0.03
C ARG A 167 4.89 12.07 0.59
N ALA A 168 5.76 11.33 1.29
CA ALA A 168 7.07 11.78 1.72
C ALA A 168 8.15 11.71 0.61
N GLY A 169 7.81 11.29 -0.61
CA GLY A 169 8.70 11.29 -1.77
C GLY A 169 9.43 9.97 -2.03
N HIS A 170 9.07 8.89 -1.34
CA HIS A 170 9.72 7.58 -1.49
C HIS A 170 9.00 6.65 -2.47
N VAL A 171 9.62 5.48 -2.69
CA VAL A 171 9.16 4.45 -3.62
C VAL A 171 8.77 3.20 -2.83
N ALA A 172 7.68 2.57 -3.25
CA ALA A 172 7.32 1.23 -2.81
C ALA A 172 7.19 0.29 -4.02
N VAL A 173 7.70 -0.93 -3.89
CA VAL A 173 7.72 -1.94 -4.95
C VAL A 173 7.01 -3.19 -4.48
N PHE A 174 5.97 -3.59 -5.20
CA PHE A 174 5.26 -4.86 -5.00
C PHE A 174 6.07 -6.01 -5.59
N CYS A 175 6.32 -7.01 -4.75
CA CYS A 175 6.97 -8.25 -5.14
C CYS A 175 5.94 -9.24 -5.66
N GLU A 176 5.92 -9.44 -6.97
CA GLU A 176 5.22 -10.57 -7.59
C GLU A 176 6.14 -11.78 -7.74
N HIS A 177 7.43 -11.55 -7.98
CA HIS A 177 8.45 -12.59 -8.12
C HIS A 177 9.75 -12.17 -7.40
N PRO A 178 10.26 -12.94 -6.42
CA PRO A 178 11.43 -12.55 -5.63
C PRO A 178 12.71 -12.35 -6.44
N GLY A 179 12.99 -13.20 -7.43
CA GLY A 179 14.10 -13.03 -8.37
C GLY A 179 14.03 -11.72 -9.17
N PHE A 180 12.85 -11.36 -9.70
CA PHE A 180 12.68 -10.10 -10.44
C PHE A 180 12.84 -8.89 -9.53
N LEU A 181 12.29 -8.93 -8.33
CA LEU A 181 12.49 -7.89 -7.32
C LEU A 181 13.98 -7.70 -7.01
N THR A 182 14.70 -8.81 -6.79
CA THR A 182 16.13 -8.77 -6.49
C THR A 182 16.88 -8.05 -7.59
N ARG A 183 16.66 -8.45 -8.85
CA ARG A 183 17.31 -7.82 -9.99
C ARG A 183 16.91 -6.35 -10.15
N ALA A 184 15.64 -6.03 -9.93
CA ALA A 184 15.14 -4.66 -9.99
C ALA A 184 15.81 -3.77 -8.94
N MET A 185 15.96 -4.27 -7.71
CA MET A 185 16.54 -3.52 -6.60
C MET A 185 18.06 -3.37 -6.74
N GLU A 186 18.77 -4.33 -7.35
CA GLU A 186 20.18 -4.16 -7.74
C GLU A 186 20.37 -3.01 -8.74
N VAL A 187 19.47 -2.87 -9.71
CA VAL A 187 19.51 -1.78 -10.69
C VAL A 187 19.10 -0.47 -10.02
N PHE A 188 18.03 -0.48 -9.24
CA PHE A 188 17.55 0.69 -8.48
C PHE A 188 18.65 1.25 -7.58
N ARG A 189 19.43 0.41 -6.88
CA ARG A 189 20.53 0.87 -6.03
C ARG A 189 21.71 1.46 -6.79
N ARG A 190 21.95 1.06 -8.04
CA ARG A 190 22.99 1.68 -8.87
C ARG A 190 22.61 3.08 -9.33
N ILE A 191 21.32 3.32 -9.54
CA ILE A 191 20.79 4.60 -10.02
C ILE A 191 20.50 5.53 -8.83
N GLU A 192 19.92 4.99 -7.76
CA GLU A 192 19.46 5.70 -6.57
C GLU A 192 20.01 5.03 -5.29
N PRO A 193 21.33 5.16 -5.01
CA PRO A 193 21.99 4.41 -3.94
C PRO A 193 21.47 4.75 -2.54
N ASP A 194 21.06 6.01 -2.33
CA ASP A 194 20.70 6.50 -1.00
C ASP A 194 19.19 6.53 -0.73
N ARG A 195 18.36 6.29 -1.74
CA ARG A 195 16.91 6.47 -1.61
C ARG A 195 16.27 5.31 -0.85
N PRO A 196 15.59 5.56 0.29
CA PRO A 196 14.84 4.52 0.98
C PRO A 196 13.76 3.91 0.08
N VAL A 197 13.59 2.60 0.17
CA VAL A 197 12.58 1.86 -0.60
C VAL A 197 11.85 0.86 0.31
N ILE A 198 10.56 0.70 0.05
CA ILE A 198 9.77 -0.40 0.62
C ILE A 198 9.57 -1.49 -0.41
N CYS A 199 9.76 -2.74 0.00
CA CYS A 199 9.40 -3.92 -0.79
C CYS A 199 8.21 -4.62 -0.12
N LEU A 200 7.11 -4.76 -0.86
CA LEU A 200 5.84 -5.28 -0.39
C LEU A 200 5.67 -6.74 -0.84
N PHE A 201 5.37 -7.63 0.09
CA PHE A 201 5.12 -9.04 -0.15
C PHE A 201 3.70 -9.36 0.33
N GLU A 202 2.70 -9.06 -0.49
CA GLU A 202 1.32 -9.39 -0.16
C GLU A 202 1.07 -10.88 -0.34
N ASP A 203 0.37 -11.49 0.63
CA ASP A 203 0.08 -12.93 0.68
C ASP A 203 1.34 -13.75 0.40
N ILE A 204 2.38 -13.55 1.23
CA ILE A 204 3.71 -14.13 1.04
C ILE A 204 3.68 -15.67 0.96
N ASP A 205 2.69 -16.31 1.57
CA ASP A 205 2.45 -17.75 1.42
C ASP A 205 2.11 -18.16 -0.02
N ALA A 206 1.33 -17.35 -0.74
CA ALA A 206 1.04 -17.58 -2.16
C ALA A 206 2.29 -17.36 -3.03
N ILE A 207 3.11 -16.34 -2.70
CA ILE A 207 4.39 -16.12 -3.40
C ILE A 207 5.31 -17.35 -3.25
N ILE A 208 5.38 -17.91 -2.03
CA ILE A 208 6.17 -19.12 -1.75
C ILE A 208 5.60 -20.34 -2.48
N GLU A 209 4.27 -20.48 -2.53
CA GLU A 209 3.63 -21.60 -3.22
C GLU A 209 3.95 -21.60 -4.73
N ILE A 210 3.98 -20.43 -5.36
CA ILE A 210 4.22 -20.30 -6.81
C ILE A 210 5.72 -20.37 -7.16
N HIS A 211 6.58 -19.67 -6.40
CA HIS A 211 7.98 -19.46 -6.75
C HIS A 211 8.97 -20.26 -5.90
N GLY A 212 8.49 -20.96 -4.87
CA GLY A 212 9.31 -21.60 -3.86
C GLY A 212 9.86 -20.60 -2.82
N ASP A 213 10.44 -21.13 -1.74
CA ASP A 213 11.00 -20.33 -0.66
C ASP A 213 12.40 -19.79 -0.96
N SER A 214 13.14 -20.41 -1.87
CA SER A 214 14.60 -20.24 -1.98
C SER A 214 15.01 -18.83 -2.41
N GLU A 215 14.38 -18.26 -3.43
CA GLU A 215 14.69 -16.88 -3.87
C GLU A 215 14.26 -15.84 -2.84
N LEU A 216 13.09 -16.03 -2.22
CA LEU A 216 12.61 -15.18 -1.14
C LEU A 216 13.56 -15.22 0.06
N LEU A 217 14.08 -16.39 0.40
CA LEU A 217 15.06 -16.55 1.47
C LEU A 217 16.38 -15.84 1.17
N GLN A 218 16.89 -15.95 -0.06
CA GLN A 218 18.10 -15.21 -0.47
C GLN A 218 17.90 -13.70 -0.39
N TRP A 219 16.72 -13.21 -0.79
CA TRP A 219 16.34 -11.82 -0.63
C TRP A 219 16.32 -11.40 0.85
N LEU A 220 15.61 -12.14 1.70
CA LEU A 220 15.47 -11.84 3.14
C LEU A 220 16.79 -11.98 3.91
N ASP A 221 17.68 -12.88 3.51
CA ASP A 221 19.02 -13.04 4.11
C ASP A 221 19.99 -11.92 3.67
N GLY A 222 19.75 -11.30 2.52
CA GLY A 222 20.53 -10.15 2.07
C GLY A 222 21.80 -10.55 1.35
N SER A 223 21.79 -11.71 0.69
CA SER A 223 22.89 -12.22 -0.10
C SER A 223 23.37 -11.22 -1.17
N HIS A 224 22.46 -10.36 -1.66
CA HIS A 224 22.74 -9.34 -2.68
C HIS A 224 23.21 -7.99 -2.10
N GLN A 225 23.40 -7.89 -0.78
CA GLN A 225 23.88 -6.68 -0.09
C GLN A 225 23.09 -5.38 -0.36
N ILE A 226 21.82 -5.51 -0.71
CA ILE A 226 20.92 -4.38 -0.99
C ILE A 226 20.55 -3.71 0.34
N ASN A 227 20.88 -2.41 0.46
CA ASN A 227 20.69 -1.61 1.67
C ASN A 227 19.50 -0.64 1.55
N LYS A 228 19.14 0.01 2.66
CA LYS A 228 18.05 1.00 2.78
C LYS A 228 16.70 0.44 2.32
N VAL A 229 16.44 -0.82 2.68
CA VAL A 229 15.22 -1.57 2.32
C VAL A 229 14.40 -1.89 3.56
N ILE A 230 13.11 -1.60 3.50
CA ILE A 230 12.14 -2.15 4.43
C ILE A 230 11.25 -3.15 3.70
N ASN A 231 11.18 -4.37 4.23
CA ASN A 231 10.29 -5.41 3.71
C ASN A 231 9.02 -5.40 4.56
N ILE A 232 7.86 -5.32 3.92
CA ILE A 232 6.56 -5.47 4.58
C ILE A 232 5.83 -6.62 3.91
N ALA A 233 5.49 -7.65 4.68
CA ALA A 233 4.81 -8.83 4.21
C ALA A 233 3.46 -9.03 4.90
N THR A 234 2.50 -9.61 4.20
CA THR A 234 1.22 -10.06 4.77
C THR A 234 1.05 -11.56 4.59
N THR A 235 0.32 -12.22 5.51
CA THR A 235 -0.11 -13.61 5.34
C THR A 235 -1.41 -13.87 6.10
N ASN A 236 -2.27 -14.72 5.55
CA ASN A 236 -3.42 -15.27 6.27
C ASN A 236 -3.07 -16.56 7.03
N TYR A 237 -1.99 -17.24 6.62
CA TYR A 237 -1.64 -18.59 7.03
C TYR A 237 -0.19 -18.64 7.55
N PRO A 238 0.12 -18.02 8.71
CA PRO A 238 1.47 -18.00 9.26
C PRO A 238 2.05 -19.41 9.49
N GLU A 239 1.21 -20.41 9.68
CA GLU A 239 1.58 -21.82 9.83
C GLU A 239 2.09 -22.47 8.54
N ARG A 240 1.78 -21.92 7.37
CA ARG A 240 2.32 -22.37 6.08
C ARG A 240 3.74 -21.85 5.84
N LEU A 241 4.18 -20.85 6.59
CA LEU A 241 5.52 -20.29 6.46
C LEU A 241 6.53 -21.14 7.22
N ASP A 242 7.63 -21.49 6.54
CA ASP A 242 8.74 -22.20 7.16
C ASP A 242 9.28 -21.41 8.36
N ARG A 243 9.55 -22.09 9.49
CA ARG A 243 10.11 -21.46 10.70
C ARG A 243 11.36 -20.63 10.42
N ARG A 244 12.19 -21.02 9.44
CA ARG A 244 13.36 -20.27 9.00
C ARG A 244 12.96 -18.85 8.59
N ILE A 245 11.85 -18.65 7.89
CA ILE A 245 11.38 -17.34 7.41
C ILE A 245 11.05 -16.43 8.60
N VAL A 246 10.31 -16.96 9.58
CA VAL A 246 9.73 -16.18 10.69
C VAL A 246 10.68 -16.05 11.89
N SER A 247 11.44 -17.10 12.19
CA SER A 247 12.18 -17.22 13.47
C SER A 247 13.64 -16.78 13.36
N ARG A 248 14.17 -16.56 12.15
CA ARG A 248 15.54 -16.09 11.98
C ARG A 248 15.60 -14.57 12.15
N PRO A 249 16.46 -14.07 13.05
CA PRO A 249 16.69 -12.63 13.19
C PRO A 249 17.03 -11.97 11.85
N ARG A 250 16.63 -10.70 11.68
CA ARG A 250 16.89 -9.87 10.49
C ARG A 250 16.10 -10.18 9.22
N ARG A 251 15.27 -11.23 9.21
CA ARG A 251 14.30 -11.48 8.12
C ARG A 251 13.03 -10.68 8.36
N PHE A 252 12.33 -10.99 9.45
CA PHE A 252 11.18 -10.25 9.95
C PHE A 252 11.42 -9.89 11.43
N ASP A 253 11.89 -8.66 11.66
CA ASP A 253 12.18 -8.14 13.00
C ASP A 253 10.92 -7.80 13.79
N ARG A 254 9.82 -7.55 13.08
CA ARG A 254 8.50 -7.27 13.62
C ARG A 254 7.50 -8.25 13.06
N ILE A 255 6.88 -9.03 13.94
CA ILE A 255 5.78 -9.94 13.60
C ILE A 255 4.55 -9.43 14.33
N ILE A 256 3.55 -8.97 13.57
CA ILE A 256 2.42 -8.20 14.09
C ILE A 256 1.14 -8.96 13.76
N LYS A 257 0.42 -9.37 14.80
CA LYS A 257 -0.91 -9.95 14.65
C LYS A 257 -1.94 -8.85 14.40
N ILE A 258 -2.73 -8.98 13.34
CA ILE A 258 -3.88 -8.13 13.03
C ILE A 258 -5.14 -8.88 13.41
N GLU A 259 -5.77 -8.45 14.49
CA GLU A 259 -7.00 -9.02 15.03
C GLU A 259 -8.23 -8.23 14.55
N ALA A 260 -9.42 -8.73 14.87
CA ALA A 260 -10.65 -7.99 14.66
C ALA A 260 -10.61 -6.63 15.38
N PRO A 261 -11.23 -5.58 14.82
CA PRO A 261 -11.28 -4.26 15.42
C PRO A 261 -11.92 -4.29 16.81
N THR A 262 -11.29 -3.61 17.77
CA THR A 262 -11.82 -3.40 19.12
C THR A 262 -13.08 -2.54 19.09
N ALA A 263 -13.88 -2.56 20.16
CA ALA A 263 -15.09 -1.76 20.27
C ALA A 263 -14.85 -0.26 19.95
N SER A 264 -13.76 0.33 20.46
CA SER A 264 -13.39 1.72 20.19
C SER A 264 -13.07 1.98 18.70
N ILE A 265 -12.43 1.02 18.03
CA ILE A 265 -12.17 1.09 16.58
C ILE A 265 -13.48 0.97 15.80
N ARG A 266 -14.36 0.03 16.16
CA ARG A 266 -15.68 -0.14 15.53
C ARG A 266 -16.57 1.10 15.70
N GLU A 267 -16.57 1.69 16.89
CA GLU A 267 -17.29 2.93 17.19
C GLU A 267 -16.82 4.07 16.30
N THR A 268 -15.50 4.26 16.21
CA THR A 268 -14.91 5.27 15.33
C THR A 268 -15.21 4.98 13.87
N TYR A 269 -15.22 3.70 13.49
CA TYR A 269 -15.56 3.26 12.15
C TYR A 269 -16.99 3.66 11.75
N PHE A 270 -17.97 3.27 12.56
CA PHE A 270 -19.37 3.57 12.31
C PHE A 270 -19.68 5.06 12.42
N ARG A 271 -19.06 5.79 13.34
CA ARG A 271 -19.23 7.25 13.44
C ARG A 271 -18.88 7.98 12.14
N LYS A 272 -17.84 7.52 11.43
CA LYS A 272 -17.41 8.15 10.18
C LYS A 272 -18.17 7.62 8.96
N LYS A 273 -18.49 6.33 8.90
CA LYS A 273 -19.23 5.75 7.76
C LYS A 273 -20.74 6.01 7.81
N LEU A 274 -21.31 6.07 9.01
CA LEU A 274 -22.73 6.22 9.29
C LEU A 274 -22.94 7.32 10.34
N PRO A 275 -22.71 8.60 10.00
CA PRO A 275 -22.82 9.71 10.96
C PRO A 275 -24.20 9.78 11.63
N ASP A 276 -25.26 9.39 10.91
CA ASP A 276 -26.65 9.41 11.40
C ASP A 276 -26.90 8.44 12.57
N LEU A 277 -26.11 7.36 12.72
CA LEU A 277 -26.22 6.47 13.88
C LEU A 277 -25.92 7.16 15.21
N THR A 278 -25.06 8.19 15.16
CA THR A 278 -24.72 8.98 16.35
C THR A 278 -25.91 9.87 16.73
N ALA A 279 -26.57 10.47 15.74
CA ALA A 279 -27.72 11.36 15.97
C ALA A 279 -28.93 10.62 16.56
N ASN A 280 -29.14 9.37 16.14
CA ASN A 280 -30.29 8.56 16.57
C ASN A 280 -29.99 7.68 17.80
N GLY A 281 -28.80 7.80 18.40
CA GLY A 281 -28.41 7.05 19.61
C GLY A 281 -28.19 5.55 19.41
N GLN A 282 -28.12 5.07 18.16
CA GLN A 282 -27.99 3.64 17.83
C GLN A 282 -26.54 3.14 17.77
N LEU A 283 -25.56 4.05 17.82
CA LEU A 283 -24.14 3.72 17.67
C LEU A 283 -23.67 2.64 18.66
N ALA A 284 -24.03 2.73 19.94
CA ALA A 284 -23.63 1.75 20.95
C ALA A 284 -24.15 0.34 20.61
N HIS A 285 -25.40 0.25 20.17
CA HIS A 285 -26.03 -1.01 19.80
C HIS A 285 -25.30 -1.70 18.62
N TRP A 286 -24.91 -0.93 17.59
CA TRP A 286 -24.12 -1.45 16.48
C TRP A 286 -22.75 -1.95 16.92
N VAL A 287 -22.06 -1.21 17.80
CA VAL A 287 -20.73 -1.58 18.31
C VAL A 287 -20.79 -2.90 19.11
N ASP A 288 -21.82 -3.07 19.92
CA ASP A 288 -22.03 -4.28 20.73
C ASP A 288 -22.37 -5.49 19.85
N LEU A 289 -23.29 -5.35 18.88
CA LEU A 289 -23.69 -6.45 18.01
C LEU A 289 -22.57 -6.94 17.10
N THR A 290 -21.64 -6.05 16.72
CA THR A 290 -20.56 -6.35 15.78
C THR A 290 -19.28 -6.88 16.43
N ASP A 291 -19.34 -7.31 17.69
CA ASP A 291 -18.17 -7.91 18.33
C ASP A 291 -17.69 -9.17 17.60
N GLY A 292 -16.37 -9.24 17.44
CA GLY A 292 -15.66 -10.28 16.69
C GLY A 292 -15.63 -10.10 15.17
N LEU A 293 -16.43 -9.20 14.57
CA LEU A 293 -16.47 -9.05 13.12
C LEU A 293 -15.20 -8.41 12.55
N SER A 294 -14.72 -8.93 11.41
CA SER A 294 -13.58 -8.39 10.66
C SER A 294 -13.90 -7.04 10.01
N PHE A 295 -12.89 -6.27 9.60
CA PHE A 295 -13.11 -5.00 8.90
C PHE A 295 -13.89 -5.19 7.59
N ALA A 296 -13.64 -6.29 6.86
CA ALA A 296 -14.41 -6.64 5.67
C ALA A 296 -15.89 -6.89 6.01
N ALA A 297 -16.16 -7.66 7.07
CA ALA A 297 -17.52 -7.89 7.54
C ALA A 297 -18.23 -6.60 7.99
N LEU A 298 -17.52 -5.66 8.64
CA LEU A 298 -18.09 -4.34 8.98
C LEU A 298 -18.45 -3.53 7.74
N ALA A 299 -17.62 -3.57 6.69
CA ALA A 299 -17.91 -2.88 5.44
C ALA A 299 -19.15 -3.47 4.75
N GLU A 300 -19.23 -4.80 4.68
CA GLU A 300 -20.40 -5.50 4.14
C GLU A 300 -21.66 -5.21 4.96
N LEU A 301 -21.55 -5.15 6.29
CA LEU A 301 -22.66 -4.79 7.17
C LEU A 301 -23.22 -3.39 6.84
N VAL A 302 -22.34 -2.42 6.65
CA VAL A 302 -22.73 -1.05 6.26
C VAL A 302 -23.43 -1.07 4.90
N ILE A 303 -22.92 -1.82 3.92
CA ILE A 303 -23.55 -1.93 2.60
C ILE A 303 -24.94 -2.57 2.72
N SER A 304 -25.04 -3.74 3.36
CA SER A 304 -26.29 -4.49 3.50
C SER A 304 -27.37 -3.70 4.24
N VAL A 305 -27.04 -3.10 5.38
CA VAL A 305 -28.05 -2.43 6.21
C VAL A 305 -28.32 -1.02 5.72
N ALA A 306 -27.29 -0.21 5.49
CA ALA A 306 -27.47 1.21 5.17
C ALA A 306 -27.75 1.47 3.68
N CYS A 307 -27.24 0.63 2.77
CA CYS A 307 -27.46 0.81 1.33
C CYS A 307 -28.58 -0.09 0.79
N LEU A 308 -28.70 -1.33 1.27
CA LEU A 308 -29.71 -2.28 0.78
C LEU A 308 -30.96 -2.35 1.66
N GLY A 309 -30.93 -1.78 2.88
CA GLY A 309 -32.09 -1.72 3.78
C GLY A 309 -32.40 -3.05 4.48
N ASN A 310 -31.44 -3.96 4.56
CA ASN A 310 -31.60 -5.23 5.27
C ASN A 310 -31.58 -5.05 6.80
N ASP A 311 -32.12 -6.03 7.53
CA ASP A 311 -32.09 -6.01 8.99
C ASP A 311 -30.66 -6.18 9.55
N LEU A 312 -30.35 -5.43 10.61
CA LEU A 312 -29.05 -5.42 11.26
C LEU A 312 -28.71 -6.77 11.89
N GLN A 313 -29.65 -7.34 12.65
CA GLN A 313 -29.41 -8.56 13.42
C GLN A 313 -29.30 -9.76 12.49
N GLU A 314 -30.16 -9.85 11.47
CA GLU A 314 -30.08 -10.88 10.44
C GLU A 314 -28.77 -10.82 9.66
N THR A 315 -28.33 -9.62 9.26
CA THR A 315 -27.06 -9.45 8.54
C THR A 315 -25.86 -9.82 9.42
N VAL A 316 -25.83 -9.42 10.69
CA VAL A 316 -24.75 -9.80 11.62
C VAL A 316 -24.68 -11.32 11.78
N ASN A 317 -25.82 -12.00 11.90
CA ASN A 317 -25.87 -13.46 12.02
C ASN A 317 -25.37 -14.15 10.75
N LEU A 318 -25.74 -13.63 9.58
CA LEU A 318 -25.27 -14.13 8.28
C LEU A 318 -23.75 -13.99 8.14
N LEU A 319 -23.21 -12.81 8.46
CA LEU A 319 -21.77 -12.53 8.37
C LEU A 319 -20.96 -13.44 9.31
N ARG A 320 -21.44 -13.68 10.53
CA ARG A 320 -20.81 -14.65 11.45
C ARG A 320 -20.80 -16.07 10.86
N GLY A 321 -21.89 -16.47 10.19
CA GLY A 321 -21.96 -17.78 9.54
C GLY A 321 -21.00 -17.92 8.35
N LEU A 322 -20.69 -16.83 7.64
CA LEU A 322 -19.76 -16.85 6.51
C LEU A 322 -18.30 -16.99 6.93
N ASP A 323 -17.90 -16.39 8.06
CA ASP A 323 -16.55 -16.57 8.61
C ASP A 323 -16.30 -18.03 9.06
N ASP A 324 -17.36 -18.76 9.43
CA ASP A 324 -17.32 -20.16 9.89
C ASP A 324 -17.52 -21.21 8.77
N HIS A 325 -17.98 -20.83 7.58
CA HIS A 325 -18.26 -21.76 6.47
C HIS A 325 -17.52 -21.39 5.19
N GLN A 326 -16.56 -22.23 4.79
CA GLN A 326 -16.15 -22.31 3.39
C GLN A 326 -17.26 -23.03 2.60
N PRO A 327 -17.93 -22.36 1.65
CA PRO A 327 -18.87 -23.05 0.77
C PRO A 327 -18.15 -24.17 0.03
N ASN A 328 -18.64 -25.40 0.19
CA ASN A 328 -18.02 -26.59 -0.37
C ASN A 328 -18.86 -27.05 -1.57
N SER A 329 -18.21 -27.34 -2.70
CA SER A 329 -18.90 -27.86 -3.89
C SER A 329 -19.68 -29.15 -3.62
N LYS A 330 -19.33 -29.92 -2.58
CA LYS A 330 -20.09 -31.09 -2.12
C LYS A 330 -21.47 -30.77 -1.54
N GLU A 331 -21.78 -29.51 -1.26
CA GLU A 331 -23.11 -29.10 -0.81
C GLU A 331 -24.14 -29.07 -1.96
N PHE A 332 -23.68 -28.98 -3.21
CA PHE A 332 -24.53 -29.10 -4.40
C PHE A 332 -24.96 -30.55 -4.68
N ASP A 333 -24.23 -31.55 -4.17
CA ASP A 333 -24.53 -32.97 -4.36
C ASP A 333 -25.57 -33.51 -3.36
N ARG A 334 -26.13 -32.66 -2.49
CA ARG A 334 -27.22 -33.08 -1.60
C ARG A 334 -28.52 -33.20 -2.42
N PRO A 335 -29.15 -34.39 -2.50
CA PRO A 335 -30.40 -34.55 -3.23
C PRO A 335 -31.50 -33.76 -2.50
N GLY A 336 -31.91 -32.64 -3.07
CA GLY A 336 -32.92 -31.74 -2.49
C GLY A 336 -32.69 -30.24 -2.71
N ALA A 337 -31.51 -29.82 -3.19
CA ALA A 337 -31.30 -28.44 -3.58
C ALA A 337 -32.07 -28.14 -4.88
N MET A 338 -33.08 -27.28 -4.81
CA MET A 338 -33.84 -26.79 -5.97
C MET A 338 -32.89 -26.09 -6.96
N GLY A 339 -32.39 -26.84 -7.94
CA GLY A 339 -31.82 -26.28 -9.15
C GLY A 339 -32.94 -25.82 -10.08
N PHE A 340 -32.75 -24.70 -10.76
CA PHE A 340 -33.56 -24.25 -11.89
C PHE A 340 -33.34 -25.16 -13.11
N GLY A 341 -33.62 -26.46 -12.96
CA GLY A 341 -33.64 -27.42 -14.04
C GLY A 341 -35.03 -27.44 -14.66
N THR A 342 -35.18 -26.79 -15.82
CA THR A 342 -36.38 -26.93 -16.66
C THR A 342 -36.65 -28.41 -16.90
N GLY A 343 -37.73 -28.94 -16.32
CA GLY A 343 -38.16 -30.31 -16.52
C GLY A 343 -38.47 -30.58 -17.99
N ARG A 344 -37.59 -31.33 -18.67
CA ARG A 344 -37.95 -32.04 -19.88
C ARG A 344 -38.70 -33.30 -19.48
N THR A 345 -40.03 -33.24 -19.53
CA THR A 345 -40.88 -34.43 -19.53
C THR A 345 -40.67 -35.16 -20.86
N ASN A 346 -39.83 -36.20 -20.86
CA ASN A 346 -39.83 -37.18 -21.94
C ASN A 346 -41.05 -38.10 -21.73
N ASN A 347 -42.14 -37.82 -22.43
CA ASN A 347 -43.11 -38.86 -22.77
C ASN A 347 -42.45 -39.80 -23.78
N ARG A 348 -42.17 -41.03 -23.35
CA ARG A 348 -42.12 -42.18 -24.25
C ARG A 348 -43.21 -43.13 -23.80
N ASP A 349 -44.25 -43.16 -24.63
CA ASP A 349 -45.22 -44.23 -24.70
C ASP A 349 -44.48 -45.51 -25.14
N ASP A 350 -44.63 -46.59 -24.38
CA ASP A 350 -44.36 -47.95 -24.85
C ASP A 350 -45.64 -48.79 -24.59
N VAL A 351 -46.27 -49.19 -25.70
CA VAL A 351 -47.07 -50.41 -25.86
C VAL A 351 -46.25 -51.37 -26.70
#